data_AF-A0AAV2TQC7-F1
#
_entry.id   AF-A0AAV2TQC7-F1
#
_cell.length_a   1.000
_cell.length_b   1.000
_cell.length_c   1.000
_cell.angle_alpha   90.00
_cell.angle_beta   90.00
_cell.angle_gamma   90.00
#
_symmetry.space_group_name_H-M   'P 1'
#
loop_
_entity.id
_entity.type
_entity.pdbx_description
1 polymer ?
#
loop_
_entity_poly.entity_id
_entity_poly.type
_entity_poly.pdbx_seq_one_letter_code
_entity_poly.pdbx_strand_id
1 'polypeptide(L)'
;WPPSKPADLLVPGIGLLDMTLRPTVKPQRDEIPESDIFYSLLRKLYTGKAKNTDSLRSIAQMDKAVRIGGERPDFDIYPQVMDMRKTVAAVKSGEPVEQTPINDPEIIVITSPNVVHWSQPEDTRTEKPTYTLDLLVFIKSCTLCFQNREQARRTYMLKRMWRGFRVRFLFVVGLPYILQTEIVTVRGVQIRYPHTRITNTTQLKEARERLFRESRQYGDLLIGGFRDSYYNLTTKLILTFRWASVFCIHQTPIFLFLDDDFAIIPVNMVRFLQTLNLEEKLQLIGGLPNVVKYPGRPSADLRANKWAVDWNEYPWETFPGYLFGRAYM
;
A
#
# COMPACT_ATOMS: atom_id res chain seq x y z
N TRP A 1 11.37 7.17 -11.70
CA TRP A 1 11.08 5.92 -10.96
C TRP A 1 10.39 4.92 -11.89
N PRO A 2 10.78 3.63 -11.91
CA PRO A 2 11.83 3.04 -11.08
C PRO A 2 13.23 3.61 -11.43
N PRO A 3 14.23 3.49 -10.53
CA PRO A 3 15.65 3.71 -10.85
C PRO A 3 16.13 2.78 -11.96
N SER A 4 17.23 3.14 -12.62
CA SER A 4 17.84 2.33 -13.68
C SER A 4 18.42 1.01 -13.16
N LYS A 5 18.95 0.99 -11.93
CA LYS A 5 19.41 -0.21 -11.24
C LYS A 5 19.20 -0.12 -9.73
N PRO A 6 19.06 -1.25 -9.00
CA PRO A 6 18.89 -1.24 -7.55
C PRO A 6 20.00 -0.53 -6.78
N ALA A 7 21.23 -0.53 -7.32
CA ALA A 7 22.38 0.13 -6.70
C ALA A 7 22.17 1.65 -6.53
N ASP A 8 21.32 2.27 -7.36
CA ASP A 8 21.01 3.71 -7.28
C ASP A 8 20.17 4.05 -6.03
N LEU A 9 19.60 3.04 -5.37
CA LEU A 9 18.83 3.19 -4.13
C LEU A 9 19.65 2.92 -2.87
N LEU A 10 20.93 2.54 -2.98
CA LEU A 10 21.74 2.22 -1.82
C LEU A 10 22.06 3.48 -1.02
N VAL A 11 21.76 3.45 0.28
CA VAL A 11 22.16 4.50 1.22
C VAL A 11 23.68 4.41 1.43
N PRO A 12 24.45 5.46 1.11
CA PRO A 12 25.90 5.47 1.30
C PRO A 12 26.30 5.14 2.74
N GLY A 13 27.27 4.26 2.91
CA GLY A 13 27.82 3.86 4.22
C GLY A 13 26.97 2.86 5.02
N ILE A 14 25.67 2.68 4.70
CA ILE A 14 24.77 1.77 5.42
C ILE A 14 24.45 0.53 4.57
N GLY A 15 24.44 0.66 3.23
CA GLY A 15 24.22 -0.46 2.31
C GLY A 15 22.78 -0.98 2.27
N LEU A 16 21.83 -0.26 2.87
CA LEU A 16 20.39 -0.55 2.79
C LEU A 16 19.77 0.18 1.60
N LEU A 17 18.64 -0.34 1.09
CA LEU A 17 17.91 0.31 0.00
C LEU A 17 16.94 1.36 0.57
N ASP A 18 17.00 2.57 0.04
CA ASP A 18 16.03 3.63 0.27
C ASP A 18 15.00 3.64 -0.86
N MET A 19 13.77 3.26 -0.54
CA MET A 19 12.66 3.16 -1.46
C MET A 19 11.79 4.44 -1.46
N THR A 20 12.31 5.56 -0.97
CA THR A 20 11.59 6.85 -0.98
C THR A 20 11.60 7.45 -2.40
N LEU A 21 10.49 8.03 -2.88
CA LEU A 21 10.44 8.54 -4.27
C LEU A 21 11.26 9.81 -4.45
N ARG A 22 11.17 10.76 -3.50
CA ARG A 22 11.87 12.06 -3.51
C ARG A 22 11.87 12.78 -4.87
N PRO A 23 10.69 13.03 -5.47
CA PRO A 23 10.64 13.73 -6.75
C PRO A 23 11.11 15.18 -6.61
N THR A 24 11.81 15.69 -7.63
CA THR A 24 12.12 17.12 -7.73
C THR A 24 10.82 17.92 -7.81
N VAL A 25 10.68 18.98 -7.02
CA VAL A 25 9.49 19.84 -7.02
C VAL A 25 9.81 21.13 -7.75
N LYS A 26 8.89 21.59 -8.61
CA LYS A 26 9.02 22.90 -9.27
C LYS A 26 9.02 24.02 -8.23
N PRO A 27 9.70 25.14 -8.49
CA PRO A 27 9.54 26.34 -7.69
C PRO A 27 8.05 26.71 -7.65
N GLN A 28 7.50 26.86 -6.44
CA GLN A 28 6.11 27.25 -6.25
C GLN A 28 5.88 28.60 -6.94
N ARG A 29 4.98 28.65 -7.93
CA ARG A 29 4.38 29.91 -8.38
C ARG A 29 3.30 30.28 -7.38
N ASP A 30 3.01 31.57 -7.21
CA ASP A 30 1.89 32.08 -6.39
C ASP A 30 0.50 31.74 -6.97
N GLU A 31 0.36 30.57 -7.59
CA GLU A 31 -0.91 30.05 -8.10
C GLU A 31 -1.63 29.34 -6.95
N ILE A 32 -2.85 29.80 -6.68
CA ILE A 32 -3.74 29.19 -5.69
C ILE A 32 -4.10 27.79 -6.21
N PRO A 33 -3.81 26.70 -5.48
CA PRO A 33 -4.19 25.34 -5.86
C PRO A 33 -5.68 25.24 -6.21
N GLU A 34 -6.06 24.40 -7.18
CA GLU A 34 -7.47 24.20 -7.54
C GLU A 34 -8.33 23.79 -6.34
N SER A 35 -7.75 23.00 -5.41
CA SER A 35 -8.40 22.68 -4.14
C SER A 35 -8.75 23.92 -3.33
N ASP A 36 -7.85 24.90 -3.29
CA ASP A 36 -8.03 26.14 -2.53
C ASP A 36 -9.05 27.06 -3.20
N ILE A 37 -9.15 27.04 -4.54
CA ILE A 37 -10.22 27.71 -5.29
C ILE A 37 -11.57 27.12 -4.91
N PHE A 38 -11.70 25.79 -4.95
CA PHE A 38 -12.91 25.09 -4.54
C PHE A 38 -13.28 25.40 -3.09
N TYR A 39 -12.32 25.31 -2.16
CA TYR A 39 -12.55 25.62 -0.75
C TYR A 39 -12.97 27.09 -0.53
N SER A 40 -12.38 28.02 -1.28
CA SER A 40 -12.73 29.44 -1.26
C SER A 40 -14.16 29.68 -1.75
N LEU A 41 -14.56 29.04 -2.84
CA LEU A 41 -15.93 29.11 -3.38
C LEU A 41 -16.94 28.51 -2.40
N LEU A 42 -16.64 27.33 -1.85
CA LEU A 42 -17.48 26.64 -0.87
C LEU A 42 -17.75 27.51 0.36
N ARG A 43 -16.70 28.18 0.86
CA ARG A 43 -16.79 29.10 1.99
C ARG A 43 -17.63 30.34 1.69
N LYS A 44 -17.64 30.83 0.45
CA LYS A 44 -18.49 31.95 0.02
C LYS A 44 -19.96 31.54 -0.10
N LEU A 45 -20.23 30.32 -0.56
CA LEU A 45 -21.58 29.80 -0.76
C LEU A 45 -22.24 29.36 0.57
N TYR A 46 -21.45 28.90 1.53
CA TYR A 46 -21.96 28.45 2.81
C TYR A 46 -22.29 29.63 3.74
N THR A 47 -23.58 29.83 4.00
CA THR A 47 -24.11 30.93 4.83
C THR A 47 -24.19 30.60 6.33
N GLY A 48 -23.83 29.38 6.73
CA GLY A 48 -23.86 28.94 8.13
C GLY A 48 -22.65 29.43 8.94
N LYS A 49 -22.76 29.37 10.27
CA LYS A 49 -21.60 29.57 11.15
C LYS A 49 -20.67 28.37 11.04
N ALA A 50 -19.57 28.51 10.30
CA ALA A 50 -18.46 27.57 10.38
C ALA A 50 -18.01 27.50 11.84
N LYS A 51 -18.19 26.36 12.51
CA LYS A 51 -17.65 26.19 13.86
C LYS A 51 -16.13 26.30 13.74
N ASN A 52 -15.50 27.01 14.66
CA ASN A 52 -14.05 27.26 14.67
C ASN A 52 -13.29 25.99 15.10
N THR A 53 -13.56 24.88 14.42
CA THR A 53 -13.02 23.54 14.63
C THR A 53 -12.59 22.99 13.28
N ASP A 54 -11.58 22.11 13.31
CA ASP A 54 -10.89 21.41 12.21
C ASP A 54 -11.49 21.57 10.79
N SER A 55 -10.67 22.11 9.87
CA SER A 55 -11.05 22.60 8.54
C SER A 55 -11.80 21.58 7.70
N LEU A 56 -11.34 20.32 7.65
CA LEU A 56 -11.92 19.28 6.78
C LEU A 56 -13.32 18.86 7.21
N ARG A 57 -13.57 18.73 8.52
CA ARG A 57 -14.91 18.41 9.02
C ARG A 57 -15.91 19.51 8.72
N SER A 58 -15.48 20.77 8.88
CA SER A 58 -16.29 21.92 8.53
C SER A 58 -16.60 21.92 7.03
N ILE A 59 -15.61 21.65 6.17
CA ILE A 59 -15.78 21.50 4.71
C ILE A 59 -16.82 20.43 4.36
N ALA A 60 -16.76 19.25 4.99
CA ALA A 60 -17.74 18.17 4.75
C ALA A 60 -19.19 18.64 4.98
N GLN A 61 -19.39 19.41 6.06
CA GLN A 61 -20.70 19.95 6.42
C GLN A 61 -21.15 21.03 5.45
N MET A 62 -20.24 21.92 5.05
CA MET A 62 -20.52 22.98 4.08
C MET A 62 -20.94 22.38 2.74
N ASP A 63 -20.14 21.44 2.23
CA ASP A 63 -20.40 20.75 0.97
C ASP A 63 -21.78 20.09 0.94
N LYS A 64 -22.14 19.34 1.99
CA LYS A 64 -23.47 18.75 2.12
C LYS A 64 -24.60 19.79 2.10
N ALA A 65 -24.38 20.97 2.68
CA ALA A 65 -25.39 22.01 2.78
C ALA A 65 -25.59 22.82 1.49
N VAL A 66 -24.60 22.85 0.60
CA VAL A 66 -24.62 23.67 -0.63
C VAL A 66 -24.70 22.85 -1.93
N ARG A 67 -24.67 21.52 -1.84
CA ARG A 67 -24.75 20.61 -3.01
C ARG A 67 -26.11 20.71 -3.71
N ILE A 68 -26.10 20.92 -5.02
CA ILE A 68 -27.29 20.96 -5.87
C ILE A 68 -27.37 19.64 -6.66
N GLY A 69 -28.17 18.67 -6.19
CA GLY A 69 -28.43 17.39 -6.87
C GLY A 69 -27.84 16.17 -6.17
N GLY A 70 -28.72 15.21 -5.82
CA GLY A 70 -28.40 13.86 -5.33
C GLY A 70 -27.82 13.75 -3.90
N GLU A 71 -28.21 12.70 -3.17
CA GLU A 71 -27.68 12.42 -1.82
C GLU A 71 -26.22 11.93 -1.83
N ARG A 72 -25.71 11.45 -2.97
CA ARG A 72 -24.38 10.83 -3.03
C ARG A 72 -23.28 11.85 -3.30
N PRO A 73 -22.19 11.86 -2.52
CA PRO A 73 -20.98 12.55 -2.92
C PRO A 73 -20.49 11.91 -4.22
N ASP A 74 -20.32 12.71 -5.26
CA ASP A 74 -19.56 12.26 -6.40
C ASP A 74 -18.07 12.48 -6.05
N PHE A 75 -17.32 11.40 -5.86
CA PHE A 75 -15.88 11.53 -5.55
C PHE A 75 -15.15 12.24 -6.70
N ASP A 76 -15.67 12.13 -7.92
CA ASP A 76 -15.07 12.63 -9.15
C ASP A 76 -15.31 14.15 -9.37
N ILE A 77 -16.24 14.78 -8.63
CA ILE A 77 -16.43 16.25 -8.68
C ILE A 77 -15.52 17.02 -7.72
N TYR A 78 -14.87 16.34 -6.77
CA TYR A 78 -13.95 17.01 -5.87
C TYR A 78 -12.63 17.28 -6.58
N PRO A 79 -12.04 18.48 -6.43
CA PRO A 79 -10.74 18.77 -6.99
C PRO A 79 -9.75 17.76 -6.42
N GLN A 80 -9.22 16.91 -7.30
CA GLN A 80 -8.06 16.13 -6.95
C GLN A 80 -6.94 17.14 -6.71
N VAL A 81 -6.38 17.16 -5.50
CA VAL A 81 -5.33 18.12 -5.10
C VAL A 81 -4.12 18.03 -6.03
N MET A 82 -4.01 16.96 -6.82
CA MET A 82 -3.02 16.77 -7.88
C MET A 82 -3.62 16.00 -9.07
N ASP A 83 -3.19 16.37 -10.28
CA ASP A 83 -3.35 15.51 -11.46
C ASP A 83 -2.39 14.31 -11.34
N MET A 84 -2.93 13.19 -10.86
CA MET A 84 -2.16 11.95 -10.67
C MET A 84 -1.54 11.43 -11.96
N ARG A 85 -2.18 11.60 -13.13
CA ARG A 85 -1.61 11.12 -14.41
C ARG A 85 -0.38 11.94 -14.77
N LYS A 86 -0.50 13.28 -14.70
CA LYS A 86 0.61 14.19 -14.95
C LYS A 86 1.73 13.99 -13.94
N THR A 87 1.41 13.85 -12.65
CA THR A 87 2.42 13.60 -11.61
C THR A 87 3.14 12.27 -11.82
N VAL A 88 2.42 11.18 -12.08
CA VAL A 88 3.06 9.87 -12.34
C VAL A 88 3.93 9.93 -13.61
N ALA A 89 3.46 10.59 -14.68
CA ALA A 89 4.26 10.78 -15.88
C ALA A 89 5.57 11.51 -15.59
N ALA A 90 5.52 12.64 -14.86
CA ALA A 90 6.69 13.41 -14.48
C ALA A 90 7.66 12.60 -13.60
N VAL A 91 7.16 11.89 -12.58
CA VAL A 91 7.98 11.01 -11.73
C VAL A 91 8.65 9.89 -12.53
N LYS A 92 7.96 9.34 -13.53
CA LYS A 92 8.51 8.31 -14.41
C LYS A 92 9.59 8.84 -15.34
N SER A 93 9.42 10.05 -15.89
CA SER A 93 10.41 10.69 -16.77
C SER A 93 11.55 11.40 -16.04
N GLY A 94 11.48 11.52 -14.71
CA GLY A 94 12.47 12.27 -13.93
C GLY A 94 12.26 13.79 -13.99
N GLU A 95 11.11 14.23 -14.49
CA GLU A 95 10.75 15.65 -14.58
C GLU A 95 10.23 16.18 -13.24
N PRO A 96 10.41 17.48 -12.95
CA PRO A 96 9.89 18.09 -11.74
C PRO A 96 8.35 18.02 -11.63
N VAL A 97 7.84 17.66 -10.46
CA VAL A 97 6.40 17.65 -10.12
C VAL A 97 5.95 19.03 -9.62
N GLU A 98 4.67 19.35 -9.76
CA GLU A 98 4.11 20.62 -9.26
C GLU A 98 4.15 20.69 -7.72
N GLN A 99 3.93 19.56 -7.04
CA GLN A 99 3.97 19.45 -5.59
C GLN A 99 4.40 18.04 -5.16
N THR A 100 4.95 17.92 -3.95
CA THR A 100 5.32 16.63 -3.35
C THR A 100 4.08 15.75 -3.18
N PRO A 101 4.14 14.45 -3.55
CA PRO A 101 3.06 13.52 -3.24
C PRO A 101 2.81 13.43 -1.73
N ILE A 102 1.55 13.57 -1.32
CA ILE A 102 1.15 13.56 0.10
C ILE A 102 1.46 12.24 0.84
N ASN A 103 1.63 11.15 0.08
CA ASN A 103 1.91 9.80 0.58
C ASN A 103 3.28 9.29 0.08
N ASP A 104 4.34 10.09 0.23
CA ASP A 104 5.73 9.66 0.02
C ASP A 104 6.48 9.46 1.35
N PRO A 105 6.14 8.41 2.14
CA PRO A 105 6.86 8.14 3.38
C PRO A 105 8.29 7.71 3.08
N GLU A 106 9.18 7.98 4.04
CA GLU A 106 10.52 7.40 4.06
C GLU A 106 10.42 5.89 4.29
N ILE A 107 10.96 5.09 3.36
CA ILE A 107 10.89 3.64 3.42
C ILE A 107 12.27 3.06 3.17
N ILE A 108 12.93 2.61 4.24
CA ILE A 108 14.18 1.85 4.16
C ILE A 108 13.85 0.35 4.14
N VAL A 109 14.49 -0.41 3.25
CA VAL A 109 14.43 -1.88 3.26
C VAL A 109 15.51 -2.40 4.21
N ILE A 110 15.08 -3.04 5.29
CA ILE A 110 15.96 -3.65 6.29
C ILE A 110 16.48 -5.00 5.80
N THR A 111 15.62 -5.75 5.11
CA THR A 111 16.00 -7.01 4.49
C THR A 111 15.21 -7.19 3.20
N SER A 112 15.94 -7.45 2.11
CA SER A 112 15.35 -7.77 0.82
C SER A 112 15.31 -9.28 0.64
N PRO A 113 14.23 -9.85 0.07
CA PRO A 113 14.20 -11.28 -0.22
C PRO A 113 15.18 -11.63 -1.34
N ASN A 114 15.63 -12.88 -1.38
CA ASN A 114 16.53 -13.42 -2.41
C ASN A 114 15.83 -14.39 -3.38
N VAL A 115 14.52 -14.60 -3.23
CA VAL A 115 13.72 -15.50 -4.09
C VAL A 115 13.45 -14.95 -5.50
N VAL A 116 13.77 -13.67 -5.71
CA VAL A 116 13.56 -12.89 -6.94
C VAL A 116 14.80 -12.01 -7.12
N HIS A 117 15.41 -12.03 -8.31
CA HIS A 117 16.63 -11.29 -8.61
C HIS A 117 16.37 -10.20 -9.63
N TRP A 118 16.92 -9.01 -9.43
CA TRP A 118 16.86 -7.97 -10.46
C TRP A 118 17.54 -8.44 -11.75
N SER A 119 16.88 -8.20 -12.88
CA SER A 119 17.44 -8.42 -14.21
C SER A 119 17.46 -7.09 -14.96
N GLN A 120 18.52 -6.86 -15.74
CA GLN A 120 18.55 -5.72 -16.65
C GLN A 120 17.37 -5.81 -17.64
N PRO A 121 16.78 -4.67 -18.04
CA PRO A 121 15.92 -4.64 -19.20
C PRO A 121 16.74 -5.15 -20.40
N GLU A 122 16.28 -6.21 -21.08
CA GLU A 122 16.91 -6.63 -22.33
C GLU A 122 16.80 -5.47 -23.33
N ASP A 123 17.87 -5.21 -24.09
CA ASP A 123 17.91 -4.18 -25.14
C ASP A 123 16.92 -4.59 -26.25
N THR A 124 15.68 -4.11 -26.13
CA THR A 124 14.55 -4.51 -26.97
C THR A 124 14.71 -3.91 -28.35
N ARG A 125 15.57 -4.52 -29.16
CA ARG A 125 15.62 -4.22 -30.59
C ARG A 125 14.77 -5.14 -31.44
N THR A 126 14.31 -6.31 -30.98
CA THR A 126 13.44 -7.16 -31.84
C THR A 126 12.64 -8.34 -31.25
N GLU A 127 12.48 -8.58 -29.94
CA GLU A 127 11.67 -9.75 -29.47
C GLU A 127 10.71 -9.48 -28.31
N LYS A 128 9.64 -10.27 -28.23
CA LYS A 128 8.58 -10.23 -27.19
C LYS A 128 9.21 -10.35 -25.79
N PRO A 129 8.68 -9.68 -24.75
CA PRO A 129 9.24 -9.75 -23.40
C PRO A 129 9.23 -11.19 -22.86
N THR A 130 10.42 -11.70 -22.51
CA THR A 130 10.61 -13.05 -22.01
C THR A 130 10.46 -13.11 -20.49
N TYR A 131 9.22 -13.17 -19.99
CA TYR A 131 8.96 -13.26 -18.55
C TYR A 131 9.47 -14.59 -17.95
N THR A 132 10.23 -14.50 -16.85
CA THR A 132 10.80 -15.66 -16.14
C THR A 132 9.84 -16.29 -15.12
N LEU A 133 8.79 -15.56 -14.72
CA LEU A 133 7.77 -15.98 -13.76
C LEU A 133 6.37 -15.75 -14.33
N ASP A 134 5.47 -16.70 -14.06
CA ASP A 134 4.07 -16.62 -14.46
C ASP A 134 3.20 -15.89 -13.42
N LEU A 135 3.65 -15.84 -12.16
CA LEU A 135 2.99 -15.15 -11.06
C LEU A 135 3.97 -14.83 -9.92
N LEU A 136 3.90 -13.61 -9.38
CA LEU A 136 4.55 -13.25 -8.13
C LEU A 136 3.51 -12.93 -7.06
N VAL A 137 3.59 -13.59 -5.90
CA VAL A 137 2.65 -13.43 -4.79
C VAL A 137 3.30 -12.68 -3.62
N PHE A 138 2.73 -11.54 -3.28
CA PHE A 138 3.06 -10.74 -2.10
C PHE A 138 2.08 -11.05 -0.97
N ILE A 139 2.56 -11.67 0.11
CA ILE A 139 1.75 -12.01 1.28
C ILE A 139 2.02 -10.98 2.38
N LYS A 140 1.04 -10.13 2.67
CA LYS A 140 1.09 -9.20 3.80
C LYS A 140 1.02 -10.01 5.09
N SER A 141 2.09 -9.97 5.88
CA SER A 141 2.19 -10.73 7.13
C SER A 141 2.55 -9.81 8.30
N CYS A 142 2.42 -10.29 9.53
CA CYS A 142 2.75 -9.52 10.73
C CYS A 142 4.05 -10.00 11.39
N THR A 143 4.67 -9.14 12.21
CA THR A 143 5.94 -9.44 12.90
C THR A 143 5.91 -10.70 13.77
N LEU A 144 4.74 -11.09 14.30
CA LEU A 144 4.56 -12.27 15.15
C LEU A 144 3.88 -13.46 14.43
N CYS A 145 3.52 -13.31 13.16
CA CYS A 145 2.74 -14.29 12.38
C CYS A 145 3.59 -15.46 11.84
N PHE A 146 4.55 -15.94 12.63
CA PHE A 146 5.47 -17.02 12.25
C PHE A 146 4.74 -18.31 11.86
N GLN A 147 3.66 -18.65 12.56
CA GLN A 147 2.88 -19.86 12.29
C GLN A 147 2.13 -19.76 10.97
N ASN A 148 1.52 -18.60 10.66
CA ASN A 148 0.85 -18.37 9.38
C ASN A 148 1.82 -18.50 8.21
N ARG A 149 3.01 -17.90 8.32
CA ARG A 149 4.06 -18.01 7.28
C ARG A 149 4.54 -19.44 7.09
N GLU A 150 4.80 -20.17 8.18
CA GLU A 150 5.19 -21.58 8.11
C GLU A 150 4.08 -22.45 7.51
N GLN A 151 2.81 -22.19 7.85
CA GLN A 151 1.66 -22.90 7.29
C GLN A 151 1.54 -22.65 5.78
N ALA A 152 1.70 -21.41 5.32
CA ALA A 152 1.74 -21.06 3.92
C ALA A 152 2.85 -21.83 3.17
N ARG A 153 4.08 -21.83 3.73
CA ARG A 153 5.24 -22.57 3.19
C ARG A 153 4.97 -24.07 3.06
N ARG A 154 4.29 -24.66 4.04
CA ARG A 154 3.95 -26.10 4.07
C ARG A 154 2.73 -26.48 3.24
N THR A 155 1.99 -25.52 2.68
CA THR A 155 0.75 -25.77 1.95
C THR A 155 0.79 -25.25 0.52
N TYR A 156 0.19 -24.09 0.26
CA TYR A 156 -0.02 -23.58 -1.10
C TYR A 156 1.26 -23.02 -1.75
N MET A 157 2.33 -22.80 -0.97
CA MET A 157 3.64 -22.41 -1.51
C MET A 157 4.47 -23.60 -2.02
N LEU A 158 4.03 -24.85 -1.81
CA LEU A 158 4.76 -26.02 -2.28
C LEU A 158 4.81 -26.06 -3.81
N LYS A 159 6.03 -26.07 -4.37
CA LYS A 159 6.28 -26.08 -5.83
C LYS A 159 5.47 -27.15 -6.58
N ARG A 160 5.32 -28.35 -6.01
CA ARG A 160 4.56 -29.47 -6.61
C ARG A 160 3.08 -29.15 -6.86
N MET A 161 2.50 -28.19 -6.14
CA MET A 161 1.09 -27.82 -6.28
C MET A 161 0.81 -27.02 -7.56
N TRP A 162 1.84 -26.43 -8.17
CA TRP A 162 1.72 -25.48 -9.28
C TRP A 162 1.97 -26.08 -10.67
N ARG A 163 2.21 -27.40 -10.77
CA ARG A 163 2.25 -28.16 -12.04
C ARG A 163 3.07 -27.50 -13.18
N GLY A 164 4.23 -26.95 -12.84
CA GLY A 164 5.14 -26.30 -13.79
C GLY A 164 4.95 -24.79 -13.94
N PHE A 165 3.87 -24.22 -13.40
CA PHE A 165 3.64 -22.78 -13.33
C PHE A 165 4.70 -22.12 -12.43
N ARG A 166 5.42 -21.13 -12.97
CA ARG A 166 6.58 -20.50 -12.34
C ARG A 166 6.11 -19.41 -11.38
N VAL A 167 5.78 -19.83 -10.16
CA VAL A 167 5.37 -18.93 -9.08
C VAL A 167 6.51 -18.64 -8.11
N ARG A 168 6.52 -17.43 -7.57
CA ARG A 168 7.31 -17.06 -6.37
C ARG A 168 6.40 -16.41 -5.35
N PHE A 169 6.78 -16.56 -4.08
CA PHE A 169 6.05 -16.04 -2.94
C PHE A 169 7.03 -15.26 -2.07
N LEU A 170 6.56 -14.16 -1.50
CA LEU A 170 7.32 -13.41 -0.53
C LEU A 170 6.39 -12.79 0.50
N PHE A 171 6.87 -12.69 1.74
CA PHE A 171 6.17 -12.08 2.85
C PHE A 171 6.61 -10.64 3.03
N VAL A 172 5.67 -9.72 3.18
CA VAL A 172 5.96 -8.31 3.47
C VAL A 172 5.62 -8.01 4.92
N VAL A 173 6.64 -7.56 5.67
CA VAL A 173 6.56 -7.35 7.12
C VAL A 173 7.26 -6.03 7.47
N GLY A 174 6.79 -5.33 8.50
CA GLY A 174 7.53 -4.21 9.09
C GLY A 174 8.45 -4.67 10.23
N LEU A 175 8.78 -3.75 11.12
CA LEU A 175 9.51 -4.04 12.36
C LEU A 175 8.56 -4.17 13.56
N PRO A 176 8.85 -5.09 14.49
CA PRO A 176 8.10 -5.18 15.74
C PRO A 176 8.30 -3.91 16.55
N TYR A 177 7.30 -3.56 17.37
CA TYR A 177 7.36 -2.40 18.25
C TYR A 177 6.65 -2.71 19.57
N ILE A 178 7.04 -1.98 20.63
CA ILE A 178 6.42 -2.13 21.95
C ILE A 178 5.08 -1.39 21.96
N LEU A 179 4.06 -2.09 22.46
CA LEU A 179 2.74 -1.56 22.69
C LEU A 179 2.35 -1.74 24.16
N GLN A 180 2.50 -0.67 24.94
CA GLN A 180 2.27 -0.68 26.39
C GLN A 180 0.79 -0.84 26.75
N THR A 181 -0.11 -0.29 25.93
CA THR A 181 -1.56 -0.26 26.18
C THR A 181 -2.33 -1.04 25.11
N GLU A 182 -3.52 -1.54 25.43
CA GLU A 182 -4.38 -2.19 24.41
C GLU A 182 -5.08 -1.17 23.52
N ILE A 183 -5.21 0.04 24.05
CA ILE A 183 -5.85 1.18 23.39
C ILE A 183 -4.75 2.11 22.90
N VAL A 184 -4.79 2.43 21.61
CA VAL A 184 -3.88 3.38 20.96
C VAL A 184 -4.70 4.48 20.34
N THR A 185 -4.27 5.72 20.52
CA THR A 185 -4.83 6.87 19.80
C THR A 185 -4.05 7.07 18.52
N VAL A 186 -4.72 6.95 17.38
CA VAL A 186 -4.14 7.19 16.06
C VAL A 186 -4.96 8.27 15.39
N ARG A 187 -4.34 9.42 15.09
CA ARG A 187 -5.00 10.59 14.46
C ARG A 187 -6.32 11.01 15.15
N GLY A 188 -6.36 10.92 16.48
CA GLY A 188 -7.55 11.27 17.28
C GLY A 188 -8.56 10.13 17.46
N VAL A 189 -8.39 9.00 16.76
CA VAL A 189 -9.24 7.81 16.91
C VAL A 189 -8.63 6.85 17.91
N GLN A 190 -9.39 6.50 18.94
CA GLN A 190 -9.01 5.44 19.88
C GLN A 190 -9.36 4.07 19.29
N ILE A 191 -8.37 3.18 19.23
CA ILE A 191 -8.49 1.85 18.65
C ILE A 191 -8.02 0.82 19.68
N ARG A 192 -8.79 -0.26 19.87
CA ARG A 192 -8.36 -1.42 20.65
C ARG A 192 -7.73 -2.48 19.72
N TYR A 193 -6.43 -2.73 19.88
CA TYR A 193 -5.74 -3.81 19.16
C TYR A 193 -5.91 -5.16 19.87
N PRO A 194 -6.11 -6.29 19.14
CA PRO A 194 -6.30 -7.61 19.74
C PRO A 194 -5.01 -8.29 20.23
N HIS A 195 -5.19 -9.48 20.83
CA HIS A 195 -4.49 -10.08 21.96
C HIS A 195 -3.00 -10.49 21.83
N THR A 196 -2.31 -10.25 20.72
CA THR A 196 -0.87 -10.58 20.61
C THR A 196 -0.05 -9.32 20.39
N ARG A 197 0.56 -8.84 21.48
CA ARG A 197 1.37 -7.62 21.51
C ARG A 197 2.69 -7.85 22.23
N ILE A 198 3.68 -7.06 21.84
CA ILE A 198 4.96 -6.97 22.53
C ILE A 198 4.81 -5.88 23.60
N THR A 199 4.95 -6.22 24.87
CA THR A 199 4.73 -5.26 25.98
C THR A 199 6.03 -4.76 26.60
N ASN A 200 7.16 -5.42 26.34
CA ASN A 200 8.46 -5.08 26.93
C ASN A 200 9.62 -5.28 25.95
N THR A 201 10.80 -4.80 26.35
CA THR A 201 12.03 -4.84 25.54
C THR A 201 12.55 -6.24 25.28
N THR A 202 12.38 -7.18 26.22
CA THR A 202 12.82 -8.58 26.06
C THR A 202 12.05 -9.25 24.94
N GLN A 203 10.72 -9.16 24.97
CA GLN A 203 9.84 -9.67 23.90
C GLN A 203 10.15 -9.00 22.56
N LEU A 204 10.44 -7.69 22.55
CA LEU A 204 10.81 -6.97 21.34
C LEU A 204 12.09 -7.55 20.72
N LYS A 205 13.11 -7.78 21.56
CA LYS A 205 14.39 -8.35 21.13
C LYS A 205 14.19 -9.76 20.59
N GLU A 206 13.46 -10.61 21.30
CA GLU A 206 13.16 -11.99 20.88
C GLU A 206 12.40 -12.04 19.55
N ALA A 207 11.34 -11.22 19.40
CA ALA A 207 10.56 -11.14 18.18
C ALA A 207 11.43 -10.68 16.99
N ARG A 208 12.27 -9.66 17.20
CA ARG A 208 13.16 -9.13 16.17
C ARG A 208 14.23 -10.14 15.75
N GLU A 209 14.86 -10.81 16.72
CA GLU A 209 15.83 -11.86 16.44
C GLU A 209 15.20 -13.04 15.70
N ARG A 210 14.01 -13.47 16.13
CA ARG A 210 13.29 -14.56 15.47
C ARG A 210 12.91 -14.20 14.03
N LEU A 211 12.45 -12.97 13.79
CA LEU A 211 12.14 -12.46 12.45
C LEU A 211 13.36 -12.46 11.54
N PHE A 212 14.51 -11.98 12.01
CA PHE A 212 15.74 -11.99 11.19
C PHE A 212 16.33 -13.40 11.01
N ARG A 213 16.21 -14.28 12.01
CA ARG A 213 16.57 -15.70 11.83
C ARG A 213 15.72 -16.34 10.74
N GLU A 214 14.40 -16.15 10.78
CA GLU A 214 13.49 -16.64 9.75
C GLU A 214 13.85 -16.07 8.36
N SER A 215 14.10 -14.75 8.28
CA SER A 215 14.48 -14.11 7.03
C SER A 215 15.75 -14.70 6.42
N ARG A 216 16.75 -15.02 7.24
CA ARG A 216 17.99 -15.69 6.79
C ARG A 216 17.75 -17.15 6.38
N GLN A 217 16.86 -17.84 7.10
CA GLN A 217 16.57 -19.25 6.86
C GLN A 217 15.82 -19.48 5.54
N TYR A 218 14.80 -18.66 5.26
CA TYR A 218 13.91 -18.88 4.12
C TYR A 218 14.15 -17.92 2.95
N GLY A 219 14.74 -16.75 3.18
CA GLY A 219 15.05 -15.78 2.12
C GLY A 219 13.84 -15.13 1.44
N ASP A 220 12.62 -15.38 1.93
CA ASP A 220 11.35 -14.96 1.35
C ASP A 220 10.70 -13.76 2.07
N LEU A 221 11.44 -13.06 2.94
CA LEU A 221 10.95 -11.89 3.68
C LEU A 221 11.45 -10.57 3.07
N LEU A 222 10.51 -9.67 2.76
CA LEU A 222 10.74 -8.25 2.55
C LEU A 222 10.42 -7.50 3.84
N ILE A 223 11.44 -7.02 4.54
CA ILE A 223 11.31 -6.33 5.83
C ILE A 223 11.52 -4.82 5.63
N GLY A 224 10.47 -4.05 5.87
CA GLY A 224 10.49 -2.58 5.84
C GLY A 224 10.84 -1.96 7.18
N GLY A 225 11.54 -0.82 7.14
CA GLY A 225 11.99 -0.02 8.28
C GLY A 225 10.89 0.82 8.95
N PHE A 226 9.67 0.31 9.02
CA PHE A 226 8.52 1.00 9.64
C PHE A 226 7.88 0.11 10.70
N ARG A 227 7.13 0.70 11.63
CA ARG A 227 6.39 -0.05 12.67
C ARG A 227 5.28 -0.87 12.02
N ASP A 228 5.26 -2.17 12.26
CA ASP A 228 4.26 -3.06 11.66
C ASP A 228 2.93 -3.03 12.42
N SER A 229 2.05 -2.09 12.05
CA SER A 229 0.73 -1.91 12.66
C SER A 229 -0.37 -1.91 11.60
N TYR A 230 -1.62 -2.08 12.03
CA TYR A 230 -2.78 -2.00 11.13
C TYR A 230 -2.87 -0.62 10.45
N TYR A 231 -2.52 0.45 11.15
CA TYR A 231 -2.46 1.80 10.57
C TYR A 231 -1.41 1.93 9.45
N ASN A 232 -0.27 1.26 9.58
CA ASN A 232 0.82 1.30 8.61
C ASN A 232 0.66 0.29 7.45
N LEU A 233 -0.53 -0.29 7.25
CA LEU A 233 -0.79 -1.16 6.10
C LEU A 233 -0.57 -0.44 4.77
N THR A 234 -0.89 0.87 4.68
CA THR A 234 -0.61 1.67 3.49
C THR A 234 0.90 1.79 3.24
N THR A 235 1.71 2.03 4.27
CA THR A 235 3.18 2.06 4.15
C THR A 235 3.74 0.71 3.70
N LYS A 236 3.20 -0.40 4.23
CA LYS A 236 3.55 -1.75 3.80
C LYS A 236 3.23 -1.97 2.33
N LEU A 237 2.07 -1.49 1.88
CA LEU A 237 1.65 -1.58 0.48
C LEU A 237 2.55 -0.73 -0.44
N ILE A 238 2.86 0.50 -0.05
CA ILE A 238 3.78 1.38 -0.79
C ILE A 238 5.15 0.72 -0.93
N LEU A 239 5.72 0.18 0.16
CA LEU A 239 6.97 -0.58 0.11
C LEU A 239 6.87 -1.72 -0.92
N THR A 240 5.78 -2.48 -0.87
CA THR A 240 5.55 -3.63 -1.74
C THR A 240 5.58 -3.22 -3.21
N PHE A 241 4.80 -2.22 -3.60
CA PHE A 241 4.75 -1.74 -4.98
C PHE A 241 6.07 -1.13 -5.44
N ARG A 242 6.72 -0.32 -4.60
CA ARG A 242 8.02 0.28 -4.94
C ARG A 242 9.08 -0.79 -5.14
N TRP A 243 9.14 -1.78 -4.26
CA TRP A 243 10.08 -2.89 -4.39
C TRP A 243 9.77 -3.74 -5.63
N ALA A 244 8.49 -4.06 -5.88
CA ALA A 244 8.08 -4.77 -7.09
C ALA A 244 8.47 -4.02 -8.37
N SER A 245 8.28 -2.70 -8.41
CA SER A 245 8.60 -1.87 -9.58
C SER A 245 10.09 -1.85 -9.92
N VAL A 246 10.96 -1.98 -8.92
CA VAL A 246 12.41 -2.02 -9.10
C VAL A 246 12.84 -3.42 -9.52
N PHE A 247 12.40 -4.44 -8.78
CA PHE A 247 12.98 -5.77 -8.90
C PHE A 247 12.23 -6.69 -9.87
N CYS A 248 10.93 -6.48 -10.09
CA CYS A 248 10.04 -7.52 -10.64
C CYS A 248 9.34 -7.15 -11.95
N ILE A 249 9.39 -5.88 -12.38
CA ILE A 249 8.59 -5.39 -13.53
C ILE A 249 8.89 -6.13 -14.85
N HIS A 250 10.09 -6.69 -14.99
CA HIS A 250 10.50 -7.49 -16.15
C HIS A 250 10.42 -9.01 -15.92
N GLN A 251 10.08 -9.46 -14.70
CA GLN A 251 10.07 -10.89 -14.36
C GLN A 251 8.71 -11.54 -14.54
N THR A 252 7.64 -10.79 -14.31
CA THR A 252 6.27 -11.33 -14.38
C THR A 252 5.30 -10.28 -14.91
N PRO A 253 4.27 -10.69 -15.65
CA PRO A 253 3.19 -9.80 -16.06
C PRO A 253 2.08 -9.69 -14.99
N ILE A 254 2.10 -10.51 -13.92
CA ILE A 254 1.02 -10.59 -12.92
C ILE A 254 1.56 -10.62 -11.50
N PHE A 255 0.95 -9.80 -10.65
CA PHE A 255 1.20 -9.75 -9.21
C PHE A 255 -0.07 -10.14 -8.46
N LEU A 256 0.04 -10.90 -7.38
CA LEU A 256 -1.08 -11.17 -6.48
C LEU A 256 -0.72 -10.72 -5.08
N PHE A 257 -1.62 -9.98 -4.44
CA PHE A 257 -1.47 -9.51 -3.07
C PHE A 257 -2.46 -10.28 -2.20
N LEU A 258 -1.98 -10.84 -1.09
CA LEU A 258 -2.74 -11.73 -0.21
C LEU A 258 -2.48 -11.36 1.26
N ASP A 259 -3.46 -11.52 2.14
CA ASP A 259 -3.20 -11.52 3.59
C ASP A 259 -2.72 -12.91 4.08
N ASP A 260 -1.91 -12.97 5.13
CA ASP A 260 -1.32 -14.22 5.62
C ASP A 260 -2.30 -15.19 6.32
N ASP A 261 -3.54 -14.76 6.53
CA ASP A 261 -4.67 -15.57 7.00
C ASP A 261 -5.58 -16.07 5.87
N PHE A 262 -5.18 -15.88 4.61
CA PHE A 262 -5.83 -16.46 3.42
C PHE A 262 -4.90 -17.45 2.70
N ALA A 263 -5.51 -18.37 1.94
CA ALA A 263 -4.79 -19.35 1.14
C ALA A 263 -5.21 -19.28 -0.32
N ILE A 264 -4.28 -19.64 -1.20
CA ILE A 264 -4.54 -19.78 -2.64
C ILE A 264 -4.83 -21.24 -2.94
N ILE A 265 -5.81 -21.50 -3.81
CA ILE A 265 -6.03 -22.83 -4.40
C ILE A 265 -5.25 -22.87 -5.73
N PRO A 266 -4.06 -23.51 -5.79
CA PRO A 266 -3.15 -23.36 -6.93
C PRO A 266 -3.77 -23.80 -8.27
N VAL A 267 -4.53 -24.90 -8.27
CA VAL A 267 -5.18 -25.43 -9.48
C VAL A 267 -6.16 -24.41 -10.09
N ASN A 268 -6.89 -23.67 -9.26
CA ASN A 268 -7.84 -22.66 -9.74
C ASN A 268 -7.10 -21.44 -10.28
N MET A 269 -6.04 -21.00 -9.60
CA MET A 269 -5.22 -19.87 -10.03
C MET A 269 -4.53 -20.13 -11.38
N VAL A 270 -3.93 -21.32 -11.53
CA VAL A 270 -3.30 -21.72 -12.79
C VAL A 270 -4.33 -21.76 -13.92
N ARG A 271 -5.50 -22.37 -13.69
CA ARG A 271 -6.57 -22.43 -14.70
C ARG A 271 -7.01 -21.04 -15.13
N PHE A 272 -7.24 -20.13 -14.18
CA PHE A 272 -7.65 -18.75 -14.47
C PHE A 272 -6.58 -17.99 -15.26
N LEU A 273 -5.32 -18.00 -14.82
CA LEU A 273 -4.26 -17.25 -15.52
C LEU A 273 -3.90 -17.83 -16.90
N GLN A 274 -4.26 -19.09 -17.17
CA GLN A 274 -4.12 -19.70 -18.49
C GLN A 274 -5.22 -19.29 -19.46
N THR A 275 -6.38 -18.81 -19.00
CA THR A 275 -7.42 -18.29 -19.90
C THR A 275 -7.09 -16.89 -20.43
N LEU A 276 -6.13 -16.21 -19.82
CA LEU A 276 -5.77 -14.83 -20.16
C LEU A 276 -4.56 -14.79 -21.11
N ASN A 277 -4.66 -13.97 -22.15
CA ASN A 277 -3.53 -13.59 -22.99
C ASN A 277 -2.64 -12.54 -22.29
N LEU A 278 -1.54 -12.13 -22.93
CA LEU A 278 -0.59 -11.19 -22.31
C LEU A 278 -1.20 -9.78 -22.12
N GLU A 279 -1.96 -9.28 -23.08
CA GLU A 279 -2.58 -7.95 -22.98
C GLU A 279 -3.59 -7.90 -21.83
N GLU A 280 -4.44 -8.93 -21.73
CA GLU A 280 -5.40 -9.08 -20.63
C GLU A 280 -4.68 -9.15 -19.28
N LYS A 281 -3.53 -9.84 -19.21
CA LYS A 281 -2.73 -9.90 -17.98
C LYS A 281 -2.19 -8.54 -17.56
N LEU A 282 -1.64 -7.77 -18.51
CA LEU A 282 -1.04 -6.46 -18.23
C LEU A 282 -2.07 -5.40 -17.80
N GLN A 283 -3.35 -5.59 -18.16
CA GLN A 283 -4.44 -4.69 -17.80
C GLN A 283 -5.32 -5.21 -16.65
N LEU A 284 -5.05 -6.42 -16.16
CA LEU A 284 -5.88 -7.06 -15.15
C LEU A 284 -5.78 -6.30 -13.83
N ILE A 285 -6.93 -5.88 -13.32
CA ILE A 285 -7.14 -5.49 -11.92
C ILE A 285 -8.28 -6.36 -11.41
N GLY A 286 -7.95 -7.32 -10.55
CA GLY A 286 -8.85 -8.40 -10.16
C GLY A 286 -9.00 -8.53 -8.66
N GLY A 287 -10.23 -8.72 -8.18
CA GLY A 287 -10.49 -8.96 -6.76
C GLY A 287 -11.99 -8.90 -6.46
N LEU A 288 -12.35 -9.05 -5.19
CA LEU A 288 -13.73 -8.76 -4.79
C LEU A 288 -13.91 -7.24 -4.72
N PRO A 289 -14.79 -6.62 -5.52
CA PRO A 289 -15.01 -5.19 -5.46
C PRO A 289 -15.82 -4.82 -4.20
N ASN A 290 -15.48 -3.67 -3.64
CA ASN A 290 -16.25 -2.97 -2.63
C ASN A 290 -16.74 -1.65 -3.23
N VAL A 291 -17.95 -1.69 -3.80
CA VAL A 291 -18.44 -0.67 -4.73
C VAL A 291 -18.91 0.60 -4.01
N VAL A 292 -19.48 0.48 -2.81
CA VAL A 292 -19.86 1.63 -1.97
C VAL A 292 -19.65 1.23 -0.51
N LYS A 293 -18.68 1.87 0.16
CA LYS A 293 -18.49 1.71 1.60
C LYS A 293 -18.48 3.06 2.28
N TYR A 294 -19.37 3.21 3.24
CA TYR A 294 -19.32 4.30 4.21
C TYR A 294 -18.10 4.10 5.11
N PRO A 295 -17.22 5.10 5.26
CA PRO A 295 -16.14 5.04 6.24
C PRO A 295 -16.72 4.75 7.62
N GLY A 296 -16.14 3.77 8.32
CA GLY A 296 -16.43 3.61 9.74
C GLY A 296 -16.07 4.91 10.44
N ARG A 297 -16.96 5.43 11.28
CA ARG A 297 -16.68 6.64 12.08
C ARG A 297 -16.33 6.25 13.51
N PRO A 298 -15.50 7.05 14.20
CA PRO A 298 -15.16 6.77 15.60
C PRO A 298 -16.43 6.62 16.43
N SER A 299 -16.51 5.51 17.16
CA SER A 299 -17.64 5.16 18.03
C SER A 299 -17.16 4.96 19.47
N ALA A 300 -18.10 4.95 20.41
CA ALA A 300 -17.82 4.64 21.81
C ALA A 300 -17.37 3.17 21.99
N ASP A 301 -17.78 2.25 21.11
CA ASP A 301 -17.25 0.87 21.11
C ASP A 301 -15.91 0.83 20.36
N LEU A 302 -14.80 0.91 21.11
CA LEU A 302 -13.44 0.89 20.57
C LEU A 302 -13.12 -0.36 19.73
N ARG A 303 -13.89 -1.44 19.84
CA ARG A 303 -13.73 -2.65 19.00
C ARG A 303 -14.19 -2.41 17.56
N ALA A 304 -15.17 -1.54 17.35
CA ALA A 304 -15.62 -1.14 16.03
C ALA A 304 -14.65 -0.14 15.35
N ASN A 305 -13.78 0.50 16.13
CA ASN A 305 -12.90 1.56 15.65
C ASN A 305 -11.66 1.06 14.89
N LYS A 306 -11.45 -0.25 14.74
CA LYS A 306 -10.32 -0.82 13.98
C LYS A 306 -10.16 -0.23 12.57
N TRP A 307 -11.29 0.07 11.93
CA TRP A 307 -11.36 0.66 10.59
C TRP A 307 -11.99 2.05 10.60
N ALA A 308 -12.10 2.68 11.77
CA ALA A 308 -12.67 4.01 11.87
C ALA A 308 -11.71 5.05 11.30
N VAL A 309 -12.26 6.02 10.58
CA VAL A 309 -11.55 7.15 10.01
C VAL A 309 -12.25 8.42 10.47
N ASP A 310 -11.51 9.32 11.09
CA ASP A 310 -12.08 10.57 11.58
C ASP A 310 -12.49 11.49 10.41
N TRP A 311 -13.43 12.40 10.65
CA TRP A 311 -13.82 13.41 9.66
C TRP A 311 -12.66 14.36 9.32
N ASN A 312 -11.69 14.50 10.22
CA ASN A 312 -10.46 15.25 10.01
C ASN A 312 -9.42 14.49 9.18
N GLU A 313 -9.60 13.18 8.97
CA GLU A 313 -8.75 12.38 8.08
C GLU A 313 -9.41 12.18 6.71
N TYR A 314 -10.72 11.95 6.71
CA TYR A 314 -11.50 11.71 5.50
C TYR A 314 -12.90 12.33 5.63
N PRO A 315 -13.10 13.55 5.11
CA PRO A 315 -14.34 14.31 5.28
C PRO A 315 -15.54 13.74 4.50
N TRP A 316 -15.33 12.82 3.56
CA TRP A 316 -16.41 12.36 2.66
C TRP A 316 -17.23 11.21 3.25
N GLU A 317 -18.53 11.15 2.91
CA GLU A 317 -19.45 10.12 3.43
C GLU A 317 -19.22 8.72 2.84
N THR A 318 -18.56 8.61 1.68
CA THR A 318 -18.32 7.35 0.98
C THR A 318 -16.87 7.28 0.51
N PHE A 319 -16.23 6.12 0.63
CA PHE A 319 -14.98 5.85 -0.08
C PHE A 319 -15.24 5.66 -1.58
N PRO A 320 -14.25 5.97 -2.45
CA PRO A 320 -14.28 5.50 -3.84
C PRO A 320 -14.30 3.96 -3.85
N GLY A 321 -14.78 3.37 -4.95
CA GLY A 321 -14.77 1.91 -5.12
C GLY A 321 -13.35 1.34 -5.03
N TYR A 322 -13.16 0.27 -4.27
CA TYR A 322 -11.84 -0.38 -4.11
C TYR A 322 -11.98 -1.91 -3.96
N LEU A 323 -10.89 -2.65 -4.12
CA LEU A 323 -10.89 -4.10 -3.94
C LEU A 323 -10.70 -4.47 -2.46
N PHE A 324 -11.37 -5.52 -1.99
CA PHE A 324 -11.16 -6.03 -0.64
C PHE A 324 -9.69 -6.40 -0.42
N GLY A 325 -9.09 -5.90 0.67
CA GLY A 325 -7.66 -6.03 0.93
C GLY A 325 -7.15 -7.47 1.14
N ARG A 326 -8.03 -8.44 1.39
CA ARG A 326 -7.65 -9.85 1.62
C ARG A 326 -6.96 -10.53 0.44
N ALA A 327 -7.38 -10.19 -0.78
CA ALA A 327 -6.83 -10.75 -2.02
C ALA A 327 -7.18 -9.84 -3.21
N TYR A 328 -6.16 -9.38 -3.93
CA TYR A 328 -6.32 -8.67 -5.20
C TYR A 328 -5.10 -8.87 -6.11
N MET A 329 -5.31 -8.74 -7.41
CA MET A 329 -4.37 -8.97 -8.49
C MET A 329 -4.20 -7.70 -9.31
#